data_AF-A0A7K9SNE5-F1
#
_entry.id   AF-A0A7K9SNE5-F1
#
_cell.length_a   1.000
_cell.length_b   1.000
_cell.length_c   1.000
_cell.angle_alpha   90.00
_cell.angle_beta   90.00
_cell.angle_gamma   90.00
#
_symmetry.space_group_name_H-M   'P 1'
#
loop_
_entity.id
_entity.type
_entity.pdbx_description
1 polymer ?
#
loop_
_entity_poly.entity_id
_entity_poly.type
_entity_poly.pdbx_seq_one_letter_code
_entity_poly.pdbx_strand_id
1 'polypeptide(L)'
;GRSVTWTGHGFARVPSGAGLRFVINNVPVAMDFAIVIRYEPESLEDWLASVAIQPAGMLSSQRCKNKGLSQEPHVVPLPATKRIALLQTPVCLEPGTEYSVDVYFSQPSASDPKTKSFILIDSIGLIPRISSVENLCSDKDLDEYQKYHCVEIASEVGPHILPETCTQLIVSMSARIHNGAVACKCNPQGSLNTSCSKLGGQCQCKANVVGRCCDTCSAGSYGFGFHGCYACECHPQGSLSTVCDQVTGQCSCRREVDGQRCSRCLAGYFGFPHCRPCLCNGYTELCDPVTGVCLNCRGFTAGSHCEKCVDGYYGNPLNREHCRPCMCPGAPTSNKYFAHSCYQDSQSAQLVCNCLKGYSGM
;
A
#
# COMPACT_ATOMS: atom_id res chain seq x y z
N GLY A 1 14.54 -12.34 -2.98
CA GLY A 1 13.19 -11.82 -2.75
C GLY A 1 12.20 -12.70 -3.51
N ARG A 2 10.97 -12.88 -3.00
CA ARG A 2 9.90 -13.54 -3.77
C ARG A 2 9.64 -12.74 -5.05
N SER A 3 9.44 -13.42 -6.17
CA SER A 3 8.99 -12.79 -7.41
C SER A 3 7.62 -12.13 -7.21
N VAL A 4 7.41 -10.95 -7.79
CA VAL A 4 6.11 -10.28 -7.79
C VAL A 4 5.16 -11.10 -8.66
N THR A 5 4.03 -11.52 -8.09
CA THR A 5 3.02 -12.37 -8.74
C THR A 5 1.79 -11.60 -9.23
N TRP A 6 1.78 -10.27 -9.07
CA TRP A 6 0.65 -9.39 -9.38
C TRP A 6 1.06 -8.20 -10.25
N THR A 7 0.08 -7.43 -10.70
CA THR A 7 0.26 -6.22 -11.51
C THR A 7 -0.22 -4.97 -10.77
N GLY A 8 0.27 -3.80 -11.18
CA GLY A 8 -0.12 -2.54 -10.52
C GLY A 8 0.30 -2.47 -9.05
N HIS A 9 -0.58 -1.92 -8.21
CA HIS A 9 -0.27 -1.64 -6.80
C HIS A 9 -0.42 -2.85 -5.86
N GLY A 10 -1.04 -3.94 -6.30
CA GLY A 10 -1.38 -5.05 -5.41
C GLY A 10 -2.71 -5.68 -5.80
N PHE A 11 -3.47 -6.06 -4.77
CA PHE A 11 -4.76 -6.71 -4.91
C PHE A 11 -5.87 -5.90 -4.26
N ALA A 12 -7.08 -6.00 -4.79
CA ALA A 12 -8.29 -5.67 -4.07
C ALA A 12 -8.67 -6.86 -3.16
N ARG A 13 -8.80 -6.61 -1.85
CA ARG A 13 -9.22 -7.63 -0.88
C ARG A 13 -10.75 -7.64 -0.76
N VAL A 14 -11.38 -8.63 -1.36
CA VAL A 14 -12.84 -8.70 -1.55
C VAL A 14 -13.45 -9.72 -0.57
N PRO A 15 -14.42 -9.33 0.28
CA PRO A 15 -15.14 -10.28 1.13
C PRO A 15 -16.13 -11.13 0.32
N SER A 16 -16.45 -12.32 0.84
CA SER A 16 -17.51 -13.17 0.26
C SER A 16 -18.85 -12.42 0.17
N GLY A 17 -19.51 -12.50 -0.99
CA GLY A 17 -20.76 -11.81 -1.30
C GLY A 17 -20.59 -10.39 -1.86
N ALA A 18 -19.36 -9.86 -1.92
CA ALA A 18 -19.08 -8.59 -2.57
C ALA A 18 -18.62 -8.77 -4.03
N GLY A 19 -18.61 -7.67 -4.78
CA GLY A 19 -18.18 -7.66 -6.19
C GLY A 19 -17.33 -6.45 -6.55
N LEU A 20 -16.72 -6.53 -7.72
CA LEU A 20 -15.93 -5.47 -8.35
C LEU A 20 -16.52 -5.14 -9.72
N ARG A 21 -16.47 -3.86 -10.09
CA ARG A 21 -16.86 -3.37 -11.42
C ARG A 21 -15.62 -2.92 -12.18
N PHE A 22 -15.43 -3.48 -13.36
CA PHE A 22 -14.35 -3.11 -14.27
C PHE A 22 -14.94 -2.42 -15.50
N VAL A 23 -14.31 -1.33 -15.94
CA VAL A 23 -14.73 -0.59 -17.14
C VAL A 23 -13.76 -0.90 -18.28
N ILE A 24 -14.28 -1.35 -19.41
CA ILE A 24 -13.53 -1.63 -20.64
C ILE A 24 -13.97 -0.62 -21.70
N ASN A 25 -13.04 0.20 -22.18
CA ASN A 25 -13.31 1.23 -23.19
C ASN A 25 -12.25 1.31 -24.30
N ASN A 26 -11.31 0.37 -24.34
CA ASN A 26 -10.12 0.39 -25.20
C ASN A 26 -10.01 -0.87 -26.08
N VAL A 27 -11.15 -1.39 -26.56
CA VAL A 27 -11.20 -2.55 -27.45
C VAL A 27 -10.65 -2.16 -28.84
N PRO A 28 -9.61 -2.83 -29.37
CA PRO A 28 -8.96 -2.41 -30.61
C PRO A 28 -9.73 -2.81 -31.87
N VAL A 29 -10.36 -3.98 -31.87
CA VAL A 29 -11.07 -4.57 -33.01
C VAL A 29 -12.28 -5.35 -32.50
N ALA A 30 -13.35 -5.40 -33.30
CA ALA A 30 -14.55 -6.17 -32.99
C ALA A 30 -14.30 -7.67 -33.14
N MET A 31 -14.21 -8.41 -32.02
CA MET A 31 -13.91 -9.84 -32.01
C MET A 31 -14.30 -10.51 -30.69
N ASP A 32 -14.14 -11.83 -30.62
CA ASP A 32 -14.36 -12.58 -29.38
C ASP A 32 -13.11 -12.53 -28.48
N PHE A 33 -13.34 -12.31 -27.19
CA PHE A 33 -12.33 -12.34 -26.14
C PHE A 33 -12.68 -13.40 -25.09
N ALA A 34 -11.65 -14.06 -24.55
CA ALA A 34 -11.75 -14.77 -23.28
C ALA A 34 -11.46 -13.78 -22.14
N ILE A 35 -12.24 -13.85 -21.07
CA ILE A 35 -11.98 -13.08 -19.85
C ILE A 35 -11.13 -13.92 -18.92
N VAL A 36 -10.06 -13.33 -18.39
CA VAL A 36 -9.18 -13.96 -17.40
C VAL A 36 -9.26 -13.19 -16.11
N ILE A 37 -9.44 -13.90 -14.99
CA ILE A 37 -9.43 -13.32 -13.65
C ILE A 37 -8.13 -13.78 -12.98
N ARG A 38 -7.30 -12.83 -12.56
CA ARG A 38 -6.10 -13.09 -11.76
C ARG A 38 -6.39 -12.82 -10.28
N TYR A 39 -6.06 -13.78 -9.43
CA TYR A 39 -6.41 -13.74 -8.01
C TYR A 39 -5.40 -14.49 -7.15
N GLU A 40 -5.44 -14.21 -5.85
CA GLU A 40 -4.70 -14.94 -4.83
C GLU A 40 -5.67 -15.32 -3.68
N PRO A 41 -5.90 -16.62 -3.44
CA PRO A 41 -6.76 -17.08 -2.35
C PRO A 41 -6.05 -16.95 -1.00
N GLU A 42 -6.75 -16.44 0.01
CA GLU A 42 -6.27 -16.40 1.41
C GLU A 42 -6.69 -17.64 2.23
N SER A 43 -7.50 -18.53 1.63
CA SER A 43 -8.01 -19.77 2.22
C SER A 43 -7.70 -20.98 1.35
N LEU A 44 -7.82 -22.18 1.93
CA LEU A 44 -7.71 -23.45 1.19
C LEU A 44 -8.99 -23.87 0.47
N GLU A 45 -10.09 -23.12 0.67
CA GLU A 45 -11.37 -23.38 0.02
C GLU A 45 -11.49 -22.65 -1.32
N ASP A 46 -12.18 -23.30 -2.26
CA ASP A 46 -12.46 -22.77 -3.59
C ASP A 46 -13.51 -21.66 -3.56
N TRP A 47 -13.43 -20.77 -4.53
CA TRP A 47 -14.36 -19.65 -4.73
C TRP A 47 -15.09 -19.78 -6.05
N LEU A 48 -16.20 -19.06 -6.19
CA LEU A 48 -16.91 -18.85 -7.45
C LEU A 48 -16.91 -17.37 -7.79
N ALA A 49 -16.67 -17.06 -9.07
CA ALA A 49 -16.88 -15.74 -9.64
C ALA A 49 -18.10 -15.77 -10.57
N SER A 50 -19.03 -14.84 -10.38
CA SER A 50 -20.18 -14.63 -11.26
C SER A 50 -19.95 -13.36 -12.06
N VAL A 51 -19.80 -13.49 -13.38
CA VAL A 51 -19.36 -12.44 -14.30
C VAL A 51 -20.54 -11.99 -15.17
N ALA A 52 -20.96 -10.74 -15.01
CA ALA A 52 -21.97 -10.10 -15.85
C ALA A 52 -21.33 -8.98 -16.68
N ILE A 53 -21.70 -8.88 -17.96
CA ILE A 53 -21.08 -7.93 -18.90
C ILE A 53 -22.20 -7.13 -19.56
N GLN A 54 -22.12 -5.82 -19.43
CA GLN A 54 -23.16 -4.90 -19.89
C GLN A 54 -22.53 -3.80 -20.74
N PRO A 55 -23.02 -3.56 -21.98
CA PRO A 55 -22.61 -2.41 -22.75
C PRO A 55 -23.32 -1.15 -22.24
N ALA A 56 -22.62 -0.03 -22.17
CA ALA A 56 -23.21 1.25 -21.76
C ALA A 56 -24.11 1.88 -22.85
N GLY A 57 -24.17 1.28 -24.04
CA GLY A 57 -24.95 1.75 -25.19
C GLY A 57 -25.35 0.63 -26.16
N MET A 58 -25.94 1.01 -27.29
CA MET A 58 -26.29 0.06 -28.33
C MET A 58 -25.05 -0.38 -29.10
N LEU A 59 -24.87 -1.70 -29.24
CA LEU A 59 -23.86 -2.24 -30.15
C LEU A 59 -24.14 -1.75 -31.57
N SER A 60 -23.09 -1.42 -32.30
CA SER A 60 -23.12 -0.88 -33.66
C SER A 60 -22.73 -1.94 -34.69
N SER A 61 -21.79 -2.83 -34.37
CA SER A 61 -21.29 -3.88 -35.27
C SER A 61 -22.31 -5.00 -35.46
N GLN A 62 -22.57 -5.38 -36.72
CA GLN A 62 -23.40 -6.57 -37.02
C GLN A 62 -22.80 -7.86 -36.46
N ARG A 63 -21.47 -7.92 -36.32
CA ARG A 63 -20.74 -9.10 -35.80
C ARG A 63 -21.10 -9.41 -34.35
N CYS A 64 -21.08 -8.39 -33.47
CA CYS A 64 -21.39 -8.59 -32.05
C CYS A 64 -22.89 -8.51 -31.77
N LYS A 65 -23.69 -7.77 -32.57
CA LYS A 65 -25.16 -7.74 -32.46
C LYS A 65 -25.78 -9.13 -32.51
N ASN A 66 -25.33 -9.97 -33.45
CA ASN A 66 -25.88 -11.32 -33.65
C ASN A 66 -25.47 -12.31 -32.54
N LYS A 67 -24.42 -11.99 -31.78
CA LYS A 67 -23.88 -12.82 -30.70
C LYS A 67 -24.39 -12.43 -29.31
N GLY A 68 -25.36 -11.51 -29.22
CA GLY A 68 -26.06 -11.03 -28.01
C GLY A 68 -25.42 -11.38 -26.67
N LEU A 69 -24.96 -10.39 -25.91
CA LEU A 69 -24.44 -10.59 -24.56
C LEU A 69 -25.47 -11.36 -23.70
N SER A 70 -25.05 -12.50 -23.15
CA SER A 70 -25.88 -13.32 -22.27
C SER A 70 -26.39 -12.46 -21.12
N GLN A 71 -27.70 -12.52 -20.88
CA GLN A 71 -28.31 -11.85 -19.72
C GLN A 71 -27.98 -12.58 -18.42
N GLU A 72 -27.72 -13.89 -18.50
CA GLU A 72 -27.29 -14.68 -17.35
C GLU A 72 -25.80 -14.51 -17.09
N PRO A 73 -25.40 -14.29 -15.82
CA PRO A 73 -24.01 -14.12 -15.48
C PRO A 73 -23.26 -15.45 -15.60
N HIS A 74 -22.04 -15.38 -16.15
CA HIS A 74 -21.21 -16.55 -16.32
C HIS A 74 -20.53 -16.92 -15.00
N VAL A 75 -20.68 -18.18 -14.57
CA VAL A 75 -20.04 -18.69 -13.35
C VAL A 75 -18.71 -19.32 -13.69
N VAL A 76 -17.65 -18.90 -12.98
CA VAL A 76 -16.29 -19.40 -13.14
C VAL A 76 -15.77 -19.90 -11.80
N PRO A 77 -15.29 -21.15 -11.70
CA PRO A 77 -14.63 -21.62 -10.49
C PRO A 77 -13.25 -20.98 -10.32
N LEU A 78 -12.91 -20.65 -9.09
CA LEU A 78 -11.63 -20.10 -8.66
C LEU A 78 -10.99 -21.08 -7.65
N PRO A 79 -10.27 -22.11 -8.13
CA PRO A 79 -9.66 -23.09 -7.24
C PRO A 79 -8.57 -22.47 -6.33
N ALA A 80 -8.51 -22.88 -5.07
CA ALA A 80 -7.51 -22.39 -4.10
C ALA A 80 -6.05 -22.66 -4.53
N THR A 81 -5.84 -23.67 -5.38
CA THR A 81 -4.53 -24.08 -5.90
C THR A 81 -4.08 -23.29 -7.14
N LYS A 82 -4.94 -22.44 -7.70
CA LYS A 82 -4.67 -21.66 -8.91
C LYS A 82 -4.57 -20.17 -8.58
N ARG A 83 -4.05 -19.40 -9.54
CA ARG A 83 -3.95 -17.92 -9.47
C ARG A 83 -4.62 -17.23 -10.65
N ILE A 84 -5.13 -18.02 -11.58
CA ILE A 84 -5.72 -17.58 -12.83
C ILE A 84 -6.94 -18.47 -13.08
N ALA A 85 -8.04 -17.86 -13.48
CA ALA A 85 -9.22 -18.55 -13.98
C ALA A 85 -9.64 -17.93 -15.31
N LEU A 86 -9.94 -18.78 -16.28
CA LEU A 86 -10.37 -18.35 -17.61
C LEU A 86 -11.86 -18.63 -17.77
N LEU A 87 -12.59 -17.62 -18.25
CA LEU A 87 -13.97 -17.78 -18.67
C LEU A 87 -14.00 -18.51 -20.01
N GLN A 88 -14.60 -19.70 -20.03
CA GLN A 88 -14.65 -20.55 -21.22
C GLN A 88 -15.60 -20.03 -22.30
N THR A 89 -16.61 -19.23 -21.94
CA THR A 89 -17.53 -18.62 -22.90
C THR A 89 -16.91 -17.35 -23.49
N PRO A 90 -16.72 -17.28 -24.82
CA PRO A 90 -16.21 -16.08 -25.45
C PRO A 90 -17.22 -14.93 -25.35
N VAL A 91 -16.69 -13.70 -25.25
CA VAL A 91 -17.48 -12.47 -25.22
C VAL A 91 -17.08 -11.63 -26.43
N CYS A 92 -18.05 -11.27 -27.28
CA CYS A 92 -17.81 -10.38 -28.41
C CYS A 92 -17.82 -8.92 -27.92
N LEU A 93 -16.71 -8.22 -28.11
CA LEU A 93 -16.57 -6.80 -27.77
C LEU A 93 -16.20 -6.00 -29.02
N GLU A 94 -16.63 -4.74 -29.12
CA GLU A 94 -16.35 -3.86 -30.26
C GLU A 94 -15.73 -2.50 -29.86
N PRO A 95 -14.96 -1.86 -30.76
CA PRO A 95 -14.41 -0.53 -30.53
C PRO A 95 -15.50 0.53 -30.37
N GLY A 96 -15.21 1.58 -29.62
CA GLY A 96 -16.11 2.73 -29.43
C GLY A 96 -17.30 2.47 -28.51
N THR A 97 -17.45 1.25 -27.98
CA THR A 97 -18.43 0.92 -26.94
C THR A 97 -17.72 0.74 -25.60
N GLU A 98 -18.26 1.36 -24.55
CA GLU A 98 -17.84 1.11 -23.18
C GLU A 98 -18.62 -0.06 -22.59
N TYR A 99 -17.92 -0.95 -21.89
CA TYR A 99 -18.51 -2.11 -21.23
C TYR A 99 -18.22 -2.08 -19.73
N SER A 100 -19.24 -2.38 -18.93
CA SER A 100 -19.12 -2.68 -17.51
C SER A 100 -19.06 -4.19 -17.32
N VAL A 101 -18.01 -4.68 -16.68
CA VAL A 101 -17.87 -6.07 -16.25
C VAL A 101 -18.00 -6.12 -14.73
N ASP A 102 -19.14 -6.61 -14.28
CA ASP A 102 -19.43 -6.82 -12.87
C ASP A 102 -19.06 -8.25 -12.50
N VAL A 103 -18.18 -8.41 -11.51
CA VAL A 103 -17.73 -9.70 -11.02
C VAL A 103 -18.06 -9.83 -9.54
N TYR A 104 -18.96 -10.75 -9.21
CA TYR A 104 -19.35 -11.08 -7.83
C TYR A 104 -18.62 -12.33 -7.35
N PHE A 105 -18.08 -12.29 -6.13
CA PHE A 105 -17.28 -13.38 -5.57
C PHE A 105 -18.00 -14.01 -4.39
N SER A 106 -18.12 -15.35 -4.42
CA SER A 106 -18.78 -16.11 -3.36
C SER A 106 -17.99 -17.35 -3.02
N GLN A 107 -17.87 -17.65 -1.72
CA GLN A 107 -17.34 -18.92 -1.22
C GLN A 107 -18.51 -19.83 -0.82
N PRO A 108 -18.79 -20.93 -1.55
CA PRO A 108 -19.95 -21.79 -1.29
C PRO A 108 -19.88 -22.52 0.06
N SER A 109 -18.67 -22.79 0.54
CA SER A 109 -18.40 -23.68 1.68
C SER A 109 -18.16 -22.95 3.01
N ALA A 110 -18.51 -21.66 3.12
CA ALA A 110 -18.24 -20.85 4.31
C ALA A 110 -18.79 -21.54 5.58
N SER A 111 -17.89 -22.17 6.32
CA SER A 111 -18.19 -23.14 7.38
C SER A 111 -18.71 -22.47 8.67
N ASP A 112 -18.69 -21.14 8.74
CA ASP A 112 -19.30 -20.35 9.82
C ASP A 112 -19.74 -18.97 9.29
N PRO A 113 -21.04 -18.59 9.40
CA PRO A 113 -21.55 -17.28 8.98
C PRO A 113 -20.95 -16.08 9.73
N LYS A 114 -20.24 -16.28 10.84
CA LYS A 114 -19.49 -15.21 11.54
C LYS A 114 -18.10 -14.97 10.97
N THR A 115 -17.55 -15.91 10.20
CA THR A 115 -16.19 -15.82 9.68
C THR A 115 -16.22 -15.12 8.32
N LYS A 116 -15.65 -13.92 8.25
CA LYS A 116 -15.50 -13.21 6.97
C LYS A 116 -14.34 -13.80 6.20
N SER A 117 -14.63 -14.56 5.16
CA SER A 117 -13.64 -15.00 4.18
C SER A 117 -13.40 -13.94 3.11
N PHE A 118 -12.17 -13.88 2.62
CA PHE A 118 -11.74 -12.89 1.63
C PHE A 118 -10.92 -13.55 0.52
N ILE A 119 -10.96 -12.95 -0.66
CA ILE A 119 -10.13 -13.28 -1.81
C ILE A 119 -9.40 -12.02 -2.29
N LEU A 120 -8.15 -12.17 -2.73
CA LEU A 120 -7.37 -11.07 -3.29
C LEU A 120 -7.51 -11.09 -4.81
N ILE A 121 -8.00 -10.01 -5.41
CA ILE A 121 -8.17 -9.88 -6.86
C ILE A 121 -7.12 -8.92 -7.40
N ASP A 122 -6.29 -9.38 -8.34
CA ASP A 122 -5.25 -8.58 -8.99
C ASP A 122 -5.84 -7.78 -10.16
N SER A 123 -6.34 -8.50 -11.18
CA SER A 123 -6.78 -7.88 -12.42
C SER A 123 -7.75 -8.77 -13.18
N ILE A 124 -8.49 -8.16 -14.11
CA ILE A 124 -9.11 -8.89 -15.22
C ILE A 124 -8.35 -8.62 -16.52
N GLY A 125 -8.21 -9.64 -17.35
CA GLY A 125 -7.57 -9.55 -18.67
C GLY A 125 -8.53 -9.95 -19.78
N LEU A 126 -8.38 -9.33 -20.94
CA LEU A 126 -9.07 -9.71 -22.17
C LEU A 126 -8.08 -10.36 -23.10
N ILE A 127 -8.35 -11.62 -23.47
CA ILE A 127 -7.49 -12.38 -24.37
C ILE A 127 -8.21 -12.57 -25.69
N PRO A 128 -7.71 -11.99 -26.79
CA PRO A 128 -8.29 -12.19 -28.12
C PRO A 128 -8.32 -13.68 -28.47
N ARG A 129 -9.45 -14.18 -28.97
CA ARG A 129 -9.51 -15.55 -29.50
C ARG A 129 -8.93 -15.60 -30.89
N ILE A 130 -7.89 -16.41 -31.06
CA ILE A 130 -7.20 -16.58 -32.35
C ILE A 130 -8.15 -17.03 -33.47
N SER A 131 -9.14 -17.87 -33.16
CA SER A 131 -10.16 -18.34 -34.13
C SER A 131 -11.11 -17.24 -34.62
N SER A 132 -11.15 -16.08 -33.95
CA SER A 132 -11.94 -14.92 -34.41
C SER A 132 -11.20 -14.06 -35.43
N VAL A 133 -9.91 -14.27 -35.65
CA VAL A 133 -9.17 -13.50 -36.66
C VAL A 133 -9.33 -14.18 -38.01
N GLU A 134 -10.03 -13.50 -38.92
CA GLU A 134 -10.34 -14.04 -40.25
C GLU A 134 -9.08 -14.28 -41.07
N ASN A 135 -9.02 -15.45 -41.73
CA ASN A 135 -7.94 -15.87 -42.61
C ASN A 135 -6.54 -15.82 -41.96
N LEU A 136 -6.45 -16.12 -40.66
CA LEU A 136 -5.19 -16.16 -39.93
C LEU A 136 -4.55 -17.56 -39.85
N CYS A 137 -5.34 -18.58 -39.47
CA CYS A 137 -4.84 -19.90 -39.07
C CYS A 137 -5.54 -21.03 -39.84
N SER A 138 -4.79 -22.10 -40.12
CA SER A 138 -5.36 -23.40 -40.50
C SER A 138 -5.89 -24.15 -39.26
N ASP A 139 -6.70 -25.19 -39.46
CA ASP A 139 -7.18 -26.03 -38.35
C ASP A 139 -6.01 -26.63 -37.55
N LYS A 140 -4.91 -27.00 -38.23
CA LYS A 140 -3.69 -27.48 -37.60
C LYS A 140 -3.06 -26.45 -36.66
N ASP A 141 -3.02 -25.18 -37.06
CA ASP A 141 -2.47 -24.10 -36.23
C ASP A 141 -3.31 -23.88 -34.97
N LEU A 142 -4.64 -24.02 -35.10
CA LEU A 142 -5.58 -23.92 -33.97
C LEU A 142 -5.39 -25.10 -33.00
N ASP A 143 -5.21 -26.31 -33.52
CA ASP A 143 -4.93 -27.51 -32.72
C ASP A 143 -3.61 -27.38 -31.96
N GLU A 144 -2.54 -26.89 -32.62
CA GLU A 144 -1.26 -26.64 -31.97
C GLU A 144 -1.36 -25.55 -30.89
N TYR A 145 -2.10 -24.46 -31.16
CA TYR A 145 -2.33 -23.38 -30.20
C TYR A 145 -2.99 -23.87 -28.91
N GLN A 146 -3.98 -24.77 -29.04
CA GLN A 146 -4.64 -25.40 -27.91
C GLN A 146 -3.74 -26.43 -27.21
N LYS A 147 -3.07 -27.29 -27.98
CA LYS A 147 -2.18 -28.35 -27.47
C LYS A 147 -1.05 -27.81 -26.60
N TYR A 148 -0.49 -26.66 -26.97
CA TYR A 148 0.59 -26.03 -26.20
C TYR A 148 0.10 -25.10 -25.09
N HIS A 149 -1.23 -25.00 -24.86
CA HIS A 149 -1.80 -24.12 -23.84
C HIS A 149 -1.27 -22.68 -23.94
N CYS A 150 -1.19 -22.16 -25.18
CA CYS A 150 -0.54 -20.88 -25.46
C CYS A 150 -1.21 -19.72 -24.71
N VAL A 151 -2.53 -19.79 -24.50
CA VAL A 151 -3.29 -18.78 -23.77
C VAL A 151 -2.88 -18.79 -22.30
N GLU A 152 -2.87 -19.96 -21.67
CA GLU A 152 -2.57 -20.11 -20.26
C GLU A 152 -1.15 -19.63 -19.96
N ILE A 153 -0.16 -20.06 -20.75
CA ILE A 153 1.24 -19.63 -20.59
C ILE A 153 1.37 -18.11 -20.80
N ALA A 154 0.72 -17.55 -21.81
CA ALA A 154 0.76 -16.11 -22.07
C ALA A 154 -0.01 -15.28 -21.03
N SER A 155 -0.91 -15.90 -20.27
CA SER A 155 -1.71 -15.27 -19.23
C SER A 155 -1.00 -15.18 -17.88
N GLU A 156 0.07 -15.93 -17.68
CA GLU A 156 0.83 -15.90 -16.43
C GLU A 156 1.60 -14.59 -16.24
N VAL A 157 1.72 -14.16 -14.99
CA VAL A 157 2.49 -12.96 -14.63
C VAL A 157 3.97 -13.34 -14.54
N GLY A 158 4.83 -12.56 -15.19
CA GLY A 158 6.28 -12.70 -15.10
C GLY A 158 6.95 -13.14 -16.40
N PRO A 159 8.29 -13.30 -16.37
CA PRO A 159 9.05 -13.73 -17.53
C PRO A 159 8.84 -15.23 -17.77
N HIS A 160 8.21 -15.57 -18.90
CA HIS A 160 7.96 -16.95 -19.31
C HIS A 160 8.49 -17.18 -20.73
N ILE A 161 8.98 -18.40 -20.97
CA ILE A 161 9.45 -18.81 -22.29
C ILE A 161 8.26 -19.45 -23.00
N LEU A 162 7.72 -18.75 -23.99
CA LEU A 162 6.69 -19.29 -24.86
C LEU A 162 7.32 -20.26 -25.88
N PRO A 163 6.69 -21.42 -26.16
CA PRO A 163 7.06 -22.25 -27.30
C PRO A 163 7.11 -21.43 -28.60
N GLU A 164 7.98 -21.81 -29.52
CA GLU A 164 8.17 -21.06 -30.78
C GLU A 164 6.87 -20.95 -31.58
N THR A 165 6.10 -22.05 -31.66
CA THR A 165 4.75 -22.06 -32.26
C THR A 165 3.82 -21.04 -31.61
N CYS A 166 3.74 -21.00 -30.27
CA CYS A 166 2.92 -20.01 -29.57
C CYS A 166 3.38 -18.58 -29.89
N THR A 167 4.69 -18.36 -29.93
CA THR A 167 5.27 -17.04 -30.25
C THR A 167 4.87 -16.60 -31.65
N GLN A 168 5.03 -17.47 -32.66
CA GLN A 168 4.68 -17.17 -34.05
C GLN A 168 3.20 -16.85 -34.21
N LEU A 169 2.31 -17.65 -33.61
CA LEU A 169 0.86 -17.48 -33.69
C LEU A 169 0.39 -16.22 -32.95
N ILE A 170 0.90 -15.96 -31.75
CA ILE A 170 0.54 -14.75 -30.96
C ILE A 170 1.02 -13.49 -31.67
N VAL A 171 2.24 -13.48 -32.22
CA VAL A 171 2.78 -12.33 -32.97
C VAL A 171 1.95 -12.06 -34.22
N SER A 172 1.59 -13.11 -34.97
CA SER A 172 0.77 -12.98 -36.19
C SER A 172 -0.64 -12.47 -35.88
N MET A 173 -1.26 -12.99 -34.81
CA MET A 173 -2.56 -12.52 -34.32
C MET A 173 -2.50 -11.05 -33.92
N SER A 174 -1.50 -10.67 -33.12
CA SER A 174 -1.28 -9.29 -32.67
C SER A 174 -1.09 -8.33 -33.85
N ALA A 175 -0.31 -8.72 -34.86
CA ALA A 175 -0.09 -7.91 -36.06
C ALA A 175 -1.39 -7.68 -36.86
N ARG A 176 -2.30 -8.66 -36.92
CA ARG A 176 -3.62 -8.46 -37.55
C ARG A 176 -4.51 -7.53 -36.73
N ILE A 177 -4.54 -7.68 -35.40
CA ILE A 177 -5.38 -6.86 -34.52
C ILE A 177 -4.93 -5.39 -34.50
N HIS A 178 -3.62 -5.15 -34.54
CA HIS A 178 -3.04 -3.81 -34.41
C HIS A 178 -2.57 -3.20 -35.73
N ASN A 179 -2.84 -3.85 -36.87
CA ASN A 179 -2.35 -3.43 -38.19
C ASN A 179 -0.82 -3.24 -38.23
N GLY A 180 -0.09 -4.24 -37.76
CA GLY A 180 1.36 -4.25 -37.62
C GLY A 180 1.83 -4.30 -36.17
N ALA A 181 3.07 -3.88 -35.94
CA ALA A 181 3.65 -3.82 -34.59
C ALA A 181 3.24 -2.55 -33.86
N VAL A 182 3.02 -2.65 -32.55
CA VAL A 182 2.75 -1.50 -31.68
C VAL A 182 4.06 -0.85 -31.24
N ALA A 183 4.18 0.47 -31.42
CA ALA A 183 5.38 1.21 -31.06
C ALA A 183 5.69 1.14 -29.55
N CYS A 184 6.97 1.03 -29.20
CA CYS A 184 7.42 1.17 -27.83
C CYS A 184 7.07 2.57 -27.31
N LYS A 185 6.53 2.64 -26.09
CA LYS A 185 6.22 3.90 -25.38
C LYS A 185 7.00 3.97 -24.07
N CYS A 186 8.29 3.67 -24.13
CA CYS A 186 9.16 3.65 -22.95
C CYS A 186 9.30 5.07 -22.38
N ASN A 187 9.05 5.23 -21.09
CA ASN A 187 9.18 6.51 -20.42
C ASN A 187 10.66 6.92 -20.36
N PRO A 188 11.05 8.10 -20.88
CA PRO A 188 12.46 8.48 -20.95
C PRO A 188 13.12 8.67 -19.58
N GLN A 189 12.35 8.99 -18.54
CA GLN A 189 12.87 9.10 -17.17
C GLN A 189 13.01 7.75 -16.49
N GLY A 190 12.05 6.85 -16.68
CA GLY A 190 12.00 5.56 -15.99
C GLY A 190 12.62 4.38 -16.74
N SER A 191 12.91 4.51 -18.04
CA SER A 191 13.57 3.47 -18.85
C SER A 191 15.07 3.74 -19.05
N LEU A 192 15.85 2.68 -19.24
CA LEU A 192 17.27 2.74 -19.59
C LEU A 192 17.51 3.17 -21.04
N ASN A 193 16.58 2.82 -21.93
CA ASN A 193 16.62 3.16 -23.36
C ASN A 193 15.17 3.18 -23.92
N THR A 194 15.05 3.53 -25.20
CA THR A 194 13.76 3.62 -25.91
C THR A 194 13.31 2.29 -26.54
N SER A 195 14.15 1.25 -26.45
CA SER A 195 13.86 -0.07 -27.03
C SER A 195 13.09 -0.92 -26.03
N CYS A 196 12.17 -1.74 -26.56
CA CYS A 196 11.40 -2.67 -25.76
C CYS A 196 11.49 -4.09 -26.34
N SER A 197 11.14 -5.10 -25.53
CA SER A 197 11.07 -6.48 -25.99
C SER A 197 10.14 -6.60 -27.20
N LYS A 198 10.57 -7.34 -28.23
CA LYS A 198 9.76 -7.61 -29.43
C LYS A 198 8.45 -8.31 -29.09
N LEU A 199 8.46 -9.16 -28.06
CA LEU A 199 7.28 -9.83 -27.54
C LEU A 199 6.80 -9.12 -26.27
N GLY A 200 5.54 -8.69 -26.26
CA GLY A 200 4.90 -8.01 -25.12
C GLY A 200 5.28 -6.53 -24.92
N GLY A 201 6.35 -6.04 -25.55
CA GLY A 201 6.69 -4.62 -25.55
C GLY A 201 7.20 -4.09 -24.22
N GLN A 202 7.76 -4.95 -23.35
CA GLN A 202 8.33 -4.56 -22.06
C GLN A 202 9.61 -3.73 -22.24
N CYS A 203 9.61 -2.51 -21.70
CA CYS A 203 10.77 -1.63 -21.66
C CYS A 203 11.75 -2.06 -20.57
N GLN A 204 13.03 -1.72 -20.74
CA GLN A 204 14.06 -1.95 -19.72
C GLN A 204 13.99 -0.85 -18.66
N CYS A 205 13.39 -1.16 -17.51
CA CYS A 205 13.14 -0.18 -16.45
C CYS A 205 14.37 0.07 -15.58
N LYS A 206 14.47 1.29 -15.06
CA LYS A 206 15.44 1.67 -14.01
C LYS A 206 15.08 1.01 -12.68
N ALA A 207 16.00 1.15 -11.71
CA ALA A 207 15.82 0.60 -10.37
C ALA A 207 14.48 1.01 -9.76
N ASN A 208 13.73 0.03 -9.25
CA ASN A 208 12.44 0.20 -8.59
C ASN A 208 11.35 0.86 -9.46
N VAL A 209 11.50 0.80 -10.79
CA VAL A 209 10.47 1.22 -11.75
C VAL A 209 9.89 -0.01 -12.42
N VAL A 210 8.57 -0.04 -12.58
CA VAL A 210 7.82 -1.18 -13.14
C VAL A 210 6.81 -0.71 -14.19
N GLY A 211 6.09 -1.68 -14.76
CA GLY A 211 5.13 -1.45 -15.82
C GLY A 211 5.76 -1.60 -17.20
N ARG A 212 4.91 -1.87 -18.20
CA ARG A 212 5.36 -2.09 -19.59
C ARG A 212 6.14 -0.88 -20.14
N CYS A 213 5.74 0.32 -19.73
CA CYS A 213 6.32 1.60 -20.12
C CYS A 213 7.35 2.18 -19.14
N CYS A 214 7.63 1.52 -18.02
CA CYS A 214 8.49 2.03 -16.95
C CYS A 214 8.10 3.43 -16.46
N ASP A 215 6.81 3.63 -16.19
CA ASP A 215 6.21 4.92 -15.85
C ASP A 215 5.74 4.99 -14.39
N THR A 216 5.90 3.91 -13.62
CA THR A 216 5.39 3.79 -12.26
C THR A 216 6.43 3.17 -11.34
N CYS A 217 6.51 3.60 -10.07
CA CYS A 217 7.35 2.94 -9.08
C CYS A 217 6.82 1.55 -8.71
N SER A 218 7.71 0.61 -8.39
CA SER A 218 7.33 -0.66 -7.77
C SER A 218 6.64 -0.46 -6.42
N ALA A 219 5.80 -1.41 -6.02
CA ALA A 219 5.28 -1.45 -4.66
C ALA A 219 6.45 -1.44 -3.65
N GLY A 220 6.34 -0.59 -2.61
CA GLY A 220 7.44 -0.37 -1.67
C GLY A 220 8.52 0.59 -2.18
N SER A 221 8.22 1.40 -3.20
CA SER A 221 9.11 2.45 -3.70
C SER A 221 8.37 3.74 -4.05
N TYR A 222 9.08 4.87 -4.03
CA TYR A 222 8.52 6.21 -4.20
C TYR A 222 9.49 7.18 -4.92
N GLY A 223 8.98 8.35 -5.29
CA GLY A 223 9.81 9.44 -5.82
C GLY A 223 10.33 9.17 -7.23
N PHE A 224 9.42 8.90 -8.17
CA PHE A 224 9.76 8.65 -9.58
C PHE A 224 10.60 9.80 -10.17
N GLY A 225 11.73 9.46 -10.80
CA GLY A 225 12.58 10.43 -11.48
C GLY A 225 13.67 9.79 -12.33
N PHE A 226 14.67 10.60 -12.73
CA PHE A 226 15.74 10.15 -13.63
C PHE A 226 16.62 9.03 -13.06
N HIS A 227 16.63 8.83 -11.74
CA HIS A 227 17.36 7.74 -11.07
C HIS A 227 16.50 6.49 -10.83
N GLY A 228 15.25 6.46 -11.33
CA GLY A 228 14.27 5.44 -11.01
C GLY A 228 13.42 5.84 -9.80
N CYS A 229 13.24 4.94 -8.85
CA CYS A 229 12.53 5.20 -7.60
C CYS A 229 13.35 4.78 -6.37
N TYR A 230 13.09 5.41 -5.23
CA TYR A 230 13.71 5.11 -3.95
C TYR A 230 12.90 4.08 -3.18
N ALA A 231 13.55 3.19 -2.43
CA ALA A 231 12.86 2.25 -1.55
C ALA A 231 12.22 2.99 -0.37
N CYS A 232 11.02 2.57 0.05
CA CYS A 232 10.30 3.18 1.18
C CYS A 232 11.05 3.00 2.51
N GLU A 233 11.63 1.81 2.74
CA GLU A 233 12.31 1.46 3.99
C GLU A 233 11.43 1.63 5.25
N CYS A 234 10.14 1.26 5.15
CA CYS A 234 9.22 1.27 6.29
C CYS A 234 9.68 0.32 7.39
N HIS A 235 9.73 0.81 8.63
CA HIS A 235 10.22 0.03 9.76
C HIS A 235 9.25 -1.11 10.10
N PRO A 236 9.68 -2.38 10.16
CA PRO A 236 8.77 -3.53 10.28
C PRO A 236 7.96 -3.54 11.58
N GLN A 237 8.52 -3.00 12.67
CA GLN A 237 7.84 -2.92 13.98
C GLN A 237 7.01 -1.65 14.13
N GLY A 238 7.26 -0.62 13.33
CA GLY A 238 6.61 0.68 13.46
C GLY A 238 5.56 0.97 12.38
N SER A 239 5.58 0.23 11.27
CA SER A 239 4.64 0.35 10.17
C SER A 239 3.64 -0.81 10.14
N LEU A 240 2.52 -0.57 9.45
CA LEU A 240 1.48 -1.56 9.14
C LEU A 240 1.75 -2.29 7.83
N SER A 241 2.58 -1.72 6.95
CA SER A 241 2.91 -2.23 5.62
C SER A 241 4.30 -1.75 5.20
N THR A 242 4.95 -2.51 4.31
CA THR A 242 6.19 -2.11 3.64
C THR A 242 5.95 -1.21 2.42
N VAL A 243 4.69 -1.03 2.01
CA VAL A 243 4.29 -0.12 0.93
C VAL A 243 4.04 1.27 1.53
N CYS A 244 4.66 2.28 0.92
CA CYS A 244 4.47 3.68 1.25
C CYS A 244 3.77 4.42 0.11
N ASP A 245 3.35 5.65 0.39
CA ASP A 245 2.87 6.59 -0.61
C ASP A 245 3.95 6.83 -1.70
N GLN A 246 3.59 6.63 -2.97
CA GLN A 246 4.56 6.63 -4.08
C GLN A 246 5.12 8.02 -4.42
N VAL A 247 4.55 9.09 -3.88
CA VAL A 247 5.03 10.46 -4.11
C VAL A 247 5.87 10.94 -2.94
N THR A 248 5.31 10.86 -1.73
CA THR A 248 5.90 11.40 -0.50
C THR A 248 6.83 10.42 0.22
N GLY A 249 6.70 9.12 -0.05
CA GLY A 249 7.42 8.08 0.66
C GLY A 249 6.87 7.77 2.05
N GLN A 250 5.75 8.37 2.46
CA GLN A 250 5.19 8.20 3.81
C GLN A 250 4.64 6.78 4.00
N CYS A 251 5.18 6.06 4.98
CA CYS A 251 4.71 4.75 5.39
C CYS A 251 3.46 4.87 6.29
N SER A 252 2.61 3.85 6.26
CA SER A 252 1.46 3.74 7.17
C SER A 252 1.94 3.32 8.56
N CYS A 253 2.06 4.27 9.48
CA CYS A 253 2.56 4.01 10.82
C CYS A 253 1.52 3.36 11.74
N ARG A 254 2.00 2.55 12.68
CA ARG A 254 1.20 2.06 13.81
C ARG A 254 0.84 3.25 14.72
N ARG A 255 -0.11 3.01 15.62
CA ARG A 255 -0.48 4.00 16.64
C ARG A 255 0.77 4.42 17.41
N GLU A 256 0.86 5.70 17.76
CA GLU A 256 1.91 6.27 18.62
C GLU A 256 3.31 6.33 17.97
N VAL A 257 3.43 5.93 16.71
CA VAL A 257 4.66 5.93 15.90
C VAL A 257 4.55 6.99 14.80
N ASP A 258 5.67 7.61 14.45
CA ASP A 258 5.79 8.69 13.47
C ASP A 258 7.05 8.57 12.59
N GLY A 259 7.14 9.47 11.61
CA GLY A 259 8.22 9.63 10.67
C GLY A 259 7.88 9.00 9.32
N GLN A 260 8.57 9.43 8.26
CA GLN A 260 8.37 8.90 6.91
C GLN A 260 8.49 7.37 6.87
N ARG A 261 9.40 6.81 7.67
CA ARG A 261 9.69 5.37 7.77
C ARG A 261 9.06 4.71 9.00
N CYS A 262 8.26 5.42 9.80
CA CYS A 262 7.69 4.92 11.05
C CYS A 262 8.74 4.36 12.03
N SER A 263 9.86 5.07 12.19
CA SER A 263 11.03 4.62 12.95
C SER A 263 11.26 5.38 14.24
N ARG A 264 10.28 6.18 14.70
CA ARG A 264 10.34 6.95 15.94
C ARG A 264 8.95 7.08 16.55
N CYS A 265 8.88 7.42 17.82
CA CYS A 265 7.59 7.71 18.44
C CYS A 265 7.04 9.08 18.00
N LEU A 266 5.72 9.24 18.09
CA LEU A 266 5.07 10.54 17.99
C LEU A 266 5.61 11.50 19.06
N ALA A 267 5.49 12.81 18.80
CA ALA A 267 5.79 13.81 19.82
C ALA A 267 4.95 13.55 21.08
N GLY A 268 5.60 13.59 22.25
CA GLY A 268 4.98 13.22 23.53
C GLY A 268 4.98 11.73 23.85
N TYR A 269 5.68 10.92 23.06
CA TYR A 269 5.94 9.51 23.32
C TYR A 269 7.44 9.19 23.23
N PHE A 270 7.87 8.12 23.90
CA PHE A 270 9.27 7.67 23.91
C PHE A 270 9.39 6.15 23.94
N GLY A 271 10.59 5.62 23.65
CA GLY A 271 10.90 4.19 23.82
C GLY A 271 10.57 3.31 22.62
N PHE A 272 10.76 3.83 21.39
CA PHE A 272 10.60 3.05 20.16
C PHE A 272 11.35 1.70 20.22
N PRO A 273 10.77 0.57 19.78
CA PRO A 273 9.52 0.44 19.01
C PRO A 273 8.23 0.39 19.83
N HIS A 274 8.32 0.32 21.15
CA HIS A 274 7.16 0.26 22.05
C HIS A 274 6.91 1.62 22.68
N CYS A 275 6.37 2.53 21.88
CA CYS A 275 6.12 3.90 22.27
C CYS A 275 5.20 4.00 23.49
N ARG A 276 5.60 4.80 24.49
CA ARG A 276 4.85 5.09 25.71
C ARG A 276 4.72 6.60 25.89
N PRO A 277 3.60 7.10 26.45
CA PRO A 277 3.43 8.52 26.67
C PRO A 277 4.47 9.05 27.66
N CYS A 278 4.90 10.29 27.46
CA CYS A 278 5.76 11.01 28.40
C CYS A 278 5.04 11.22 29.74
N LEU A 279 5.72 10.97 30.86
CA LEU A 279 5.16 11.07 32.21
C LEU A 279 5.65 12.32 32.95
N CYS A 280 5.38 13.50 32.40
CA CYS A 280 5.95 14.76 32.90
C CYS A 280 5.10 15.49 33.95
N ASN A 281 4.28 14.75 34.70
CA ASN A 281 3.42 15.26 35.78
C ASN A 281 2.53 16.47 35.40
N GLY A 282 2.21 16.64 34.11
CA GLY A 282 1.41 17.75 33.59
C GLY A 282 2.16 19.07 33.37
N TYR A 283 3.47 19.13 33.61
CA TYR A 283 4.28 20.35 33.46
C TYR A 283 4.88 20.52 32.06
N THR A 284 4.84 19.48 31.22
CA THR A 284 5.12 19.52 29.78
C THR A 284 4.51 18.27 29.13
N GLU A 285 4.32 18.29 27.82
CA GLU A 285 3.86 17.12 27.05
C GLU A 285 5.01 16.46 26.30
N LEU A 286 6.20 17.07 26.28
CA LEU A 286 7.34 16.63 25.51
C LEU A 286 8.42 16.05 26.42
N CYS A 287 9.00 14.94 25.98
CA CYS A 287 10.15 14.32 26.59
C CYS A 287 11.14 13.87 25.51
N ASP A 288 12.36 13.55 25.93
CA ASP A 288 13.36 12.94 25.08
C ASP A 288 12.85 11.60 24.52
N PRO A 289 12.88 11.40 23.19
CA PRO A 289 12.22 10.26 22.55
C PRO A 289 12.86 8.90 22.85
N VAL A 290 14.06 8.88 23.44
CA VAL A 290 14.77 7.64 23.80
C VAL A 290 14.66 7.37 25.30
N THR A 291 14.99 8.36 26.12
CA THR A 291 15.12 8.22 27.58
C THR A 291 13.82 8.50 28.33
N GLY A 292 12.89 9.26 27.74
CA GLY A 292 11.66 9.70 28.40
C GLY A 292 11.83 10.87 29.36
N VAL A 293 13.04 11.47 29.43
CA VAL A 293 13.30 12.63 30.29
C VAL A 293 12.57 13.86 29.76
N CYS A 294 11.78 14.50 30.61
CA CYS A 294 10.94 15.62 30.25
C CYS A 294 11.74 16.86 29.83
N LEU A 295 11.23 17.53 28.79
CA LEU A 295 11.87 18.71 28.20
C LEU A 295 11.10 19.98 28.56
N ASN A 296 11.83 21.02 28.95
CA ASN A 296 11.28 22.35 29.25
C ASN A 296 10.15 22.32 30.30
N CYS A 297 10.43 21.73 31.45
CA CYS A 297 9.52 21.70 32.61
C CYS A 297 9.00 23.11 32.96
N ARG A 298 7.67 23.31 32.92
CA ARG A 298 7.03 24.59 33.23
C ARG A 298 6.79 24.77 34.73
N GLY A 299 6.48 25.99 35.16
CA GLY A 299 6.10 26.26 36.55
C GLY A 299 7.26 26.12 37.53
N PHE A 300 8.48 26.43 37.11
CA PHE A 300 9.72 26.30 37.92
C PHE A 300 9.92 24.90 38.50
N THR A 301 9.51 23.88 37.74
CA THR A 301 9.75 22.46 38.06
C THR A 301 11.02 21.96 37.34
N ALA A 302 11.59 20.90 37.87
CA ALA A 302 12.82 20.24 37.46
C ALA A 302 12.74 18.74 37.80
N GLY A 303 13.77 17.99 37.43
CA GLY A 303 13.78 16.52 37.56
C GLY A 303 13.51 15.83 36.22
N SER A 304 13.60 14.50 36.20
CA SER A 304 13.43 13.74 34.95
C SER A 304 11.99 13.70 34.46
N HIS A 305 11.04 13.93 35.36
CA HIS A 305 9.60 13.91 35.16
C HIS A 305 8.93 15.23 35.61
N CYS A 306 9.70 16.30 35.79
CA CYS A 306 9.25 17.57 36.38
C CYS A 306 8.64 17.41 37.78
N GLU A 307 9.19 16.49 38.57
CA GLU A 307 8.67 16.04 39.87
C GLU A 307 9.11 16.91 41.06
N LYS A 308 10.12 17.77 40.88
CA LYS A 308 10.66 18.63 41.94
C LYS A 308 10.70 20.08 41.52
N CYS A 309 10.86 21.01 42.45
CA CYS A 309 11.12 22.41 42.10
C CYS A 309 12.58 22.60 41.65
N VAL A 310 12.80 23.62 40.81
CA VAL A 310 14.15 24.11 40.48
C VAL A 310 14.82 24.62 41.78
N ASP A 311 16.14 24.55 41.84
CA ASP A 311 16.93 25.09 42.96
C ASP A 311 16.54 26.55 43.26
N GLY A 312 16.33 26.84 44.55
CA GLY A 312 15.82 28.13 45.02
C GLY A 312 14.30 28.29 44.95
N TYR A 313 13.54 27.24 44.64
CA TYR A 313 12.09 27.19 44.79
C TYR A 313 11.68 26.06 45.74
N TYR A 314 10.58 26.23 46.47
CA TYR A 314 10.00 25.23 47.37
C TYR A 314 8.53 24.93 47.02
N GLY A 315 8.05 23.77 47.46
CA GLY A 315 6.72 23.24 47.18
C GLY A 315 6.79 21.78 46.69
N ASN A 316 5.64 21.14 46.52
CA ASN A 316 5.55 19.77 46.01
C ASN A 316 4.71 19.67 44.71
N PRO A 317 5.36 19.62 43.54
CA PRO A 317 4.68 19.50 42.24
C PRO A 317 3.79 18.26 42.10
N LEU A 318 4.13 17.15 42.77
CA LEU A 318 3.37 15.90 42.73
C LEU A 318 2.03 16.02 43.46
N ASN A 319 1.96 16.87 44.49
CA ASN A 319 0.72 17.18 45.21
C ASN A 319 -0.05 18.36 44.59
N ARG A 320 0.32 18.78 43.36
CA ARG A 320 -0.20 19.97 42.69
C ARG A 320 0.07 21.28 43.43
N GLU A 321 1.07 21.31 44.30
CA GLU A 321 1.54 22.54 44.91
C GLU A 321 2.48 23.26 43.94
N HIS A 322 2.23 24.55 43.72
CA HIS A 322 3.09 25.36 42.86
C HIS A 322 4.44 25.62 43.50
N CYS A 323 5.51 25.55 42.68
CA CYS A 323 6.84 25.97 43.10
C CYS A 323 6.88 27.48 43.33
N ARG A 324 7.22 27.87 44.56
CA ARG A 324 7.34 29.27 44.99
C ARG A 324 8.80 29.63 45.25
N PRO A 325 9.25 30.84 44.91
CA PRO A 325 10.62 31.25 45.12
C PRO A 325 10.95 31.31 46.62
N CYS A 326 12.13 30.81 46.98
CA CYS A 326 12.71 30.94 48.31
C CYS A 326 13.11 32.40 48.57
N MET A 327 12.54 33.05 49.58
CA MET A 327 12.87 34.43 49.94
C MET A 327 13.96 34.46 51.03
N CYS A 328 15.21 34.22 50.65
CA CYS A 328 16.30 33.98 51.60
C CYS A 328 17.54 34.86 51.36
N PRO A 329 17.66 36.08 51.93
CA PRO A 329 16.72 37.18 52.18
C PRO A 329 16.46 38.04 50.92
N GLY A 330 15.98 37.39 49.86
CA GLY A 330 15.64 37.96 48.57
C GLY A 330 15.23 36.85 47.61
N ALA A 331 14.66 37.19 46.44
CA ALA A 331 14.30 36.20 45.43
C ALA A 331 15.56 35.52 44.84
N PRO A 332 15.46 34.30 44.30
CA PRO A 332 16.59 33.57 43.71
C PRO A 332 17.35 34.33 42.61
N THR A 333 16.70 35.29 41.95
CA THR A 333 17.29 36.15 40.91
C THR A 333 18.02 37.38 41.46
N SER A 334 18.03 37.59 42.78
CA SER A 334 18.63 38.74 43.45
C SER A 334 20.06 38.45 43.93
N ASN A 335 20.91 39.48 43.95
CA ASN A 335 22.24 39.44 44.56
C ASN A 335 22.22 39.26 46.09
N LYS A 336 21.04 39.19 46.71
CA LYS A 336 20.84 38.99 48.14
C LYS A 336 20.39 37.56 48.48
N TYR A 337 20.44 36.63 47.53
CA TYR A 337 20.06 35.23 47.74
C TYR A 337 21.30 34.39 48.13
N PHE A 338 21.30 33.85 49.36
CA PHE A 338 22.46 33.15 49.94
C PHE A 338 22.14 31.71 50.39
N ALA A 339 21.18 31.07 49.75
CA ALA A 339 20.76 29.69 50.01
C ALA A 339 20.89 28.82 48.76
N HIS A 340 20.97 27.49 48.91
CA HIS A 340 20.91 26.56 47.77
C HIS A 340 19.54 25.86 47.66
N SER A 341 18.81 25.75 48.77
CA SER A 341 17.44 25.23 48.81
C SER A 341 16.69 25.82 50.01
N CYS A 342 15.37 25.67 50.05
CA CYS A 342 14.56 25.97 51.23
C CYS A 342 13.38 25.00 51.31
N TYR A 343 12.78 24.87 52.50
CA TYR A 343 11.57 24.09 52.70
C TYR A 343 10.64 24.80 53.68
N GLN A 344 9.37 24.45 53.65
CA GLN A 344 8.39 24.96 54.61
C GLN A 344 8.29 24.00 55.78
N ASP A 345 8.49 24.51 57.00
CA ASP A 345 8.35 23.72 58.21
C ASP A 345 6.88 23.33 58.45
N SER A 346 6.64 22.07 58.79
CA SER A 346 5.28 21.49 58.86
C SER A 346 4.50 21.96 60.08
N GLN A 347 5.16 22.46 61.12
CA GLN A 347 4.52 22.88 62.37
C GLN A 347 4.28 24.39 62.42
N SER A 348 5.27 25.18 62.00
CA SER A 348 5.24 26.64 62.06
C SER A 348 4.81 27.30 60.75
N ALA A 349 4.74 26.52 59.66
CA ALA A 349 4.56 27.01 58.29
C ALA A 349 5.63 28.04 57.86
N GLN A 350 6.72 28.19 58.62
CA GLN A 350 7.81 29.11 58.31
C GLN A 350 8.74 28.53 57.25
N LEU A 351 9.34 29.42 56.46
CA LEU A 351 10.30 29.04 55.43
C LEU A 351 11.69 28.90 56.04
N VAL A 352 12.24 27.69 55.99
CA VAL A 352 13.59 27.39 56.47
C VAL A 352 14.54 27.34 55.28
N CYS A 353 15.58 28.18 55.31
CA CYS A 353 16.56 28.31 54.24
C CYS A 353 17.80 27.45 54.52
N ASN A 354 18.19 26.61 53.55
CA ASN A 354 19.46 25.90 53.59
C ASN A 354 20.56 26.79 53.00
N CYS A 355 21.24 27.54 53.86
CA CYS A 355 22.22 28.54 53.49
C CYS A 355 23.48 27.95 52.83
N LEU A 356 24.13 28.75 51.99
CA LEU A 356 25.48 28.46 51.49
C LEU A 356 26.50 28.52 52.64
N LYS A 357 27.63 27.84 52.49
CA LYS A 357 28.70 27.83 53.50
C LYS A 357 29.15 29.27 53.82
N GLY A 358 29.13 29.62 55.11
CA GLY A 358 29.49 30.97 55.60
C GLY A 358 28.30 31.91 55.81
N TYR A 359 27.08 31.48 55.47
CA TYR A 359 25.84 32.22 55.71
C TYR A 359 24.96 31.45 56.71
N SER A 360 24.27 32.18 57.57
CA SER A 360 23.29 31.64 58.53
C SER A 360 22.10 32.59 58.61
N GLY A 361 20.88 32.04 58.71
CA GLY A 361 19.69 32.82 59.06
C GLY A 361 19.68 33.14 60.57
N MET A 362 19.10 34.29 60.94
CA MET A 362 18.65 34.55 62.32
C MET A 362 17.21 34.10 62.49
#